data_AF-X0VCX9-F1
#
_entry.id   AF-X0VCX9-F1
#
_cell.length_a   1.000
_cell.length_b   1.000
_cell.length_c   1.000
_cell.angle_alpha   90.00
_cell.angle_beta   90.00
_cell.angle_gamma   90.00
#
_symmetry.space_group_name_H-M   'P 1'
#
loop_
_entity.id
_entity.type
_entity.pdbx_description
1 polymer ?
#
loop_
_entity_poly.entity_id
_entity_poly.type
_entity_poly.pdbx_seq_one_letter_code
_entity_poly.pdbx_strand_id
1 'polypeptide(L)'
;MKFVYSPAYQVDIGTHVFPTQKYYLIYNRLEQEGIINNNNVFEPERPSSEDLLKILNKEYLDDLLNMRLTVRTFPSEMPVQKNIIDAQILCCSGSYLAAKLAREGRIL
;
A
#
# COMPACT_ATOMS: atom_id res chain seq x y z
N MET A 1 -3.36 -7.39 19.38
CA MET A 1 -2.89 -7.55 17.99
C MET A 1 -2.97 -6.20 17.30
N LYS A 2 -1.99 -5.83 16.47
CA LYS A 2 -1.96 -4.55 15.75
C LYS A 2 -2.29 -4.80 14.28
N PHE A 3 -3.03 -3.90 13.66
CA PHE A 3 -3.46 -3.96 12.26
C PHE A 3 -2.99 -2.73 11.51
N VAL A 4 -2.71 -2.88 10.22
CA VAL A 4 -2.32 -1.76 9.36
C VAL A 4 -3.28 -1.63 8.19
N TYR A 5 -3.90 -0.47 8.04
CA TYR A 5 -4.92 -0.22 7.03
C TYR A 5 -4.94 1.25 6.62
N SER A 6 -5.22 1.52 5.35
CA SER A 6 -5.60 2.84 4.87
C SER A 6 -6.82 2.70 3.94
N PRO A 7 -7.81 3.62 4.02
CA PRO A 7 -8.88 3.71 3.02
C PRO A 7 -8.35 3.85 1.59
N ALA A 8 -7.16 4.45 1.41
CA ALA A 8 -6.53 4.65 0.11
C ALA A 8 -6.04 3.35 -0.56
N TYR A 9 -6.11 2.20 0.12
CA TYR A 9 -5.91 0.89 -0.53
C TYR A 9 -7.01 0.54 -1.52
N GLN A 10 -8.21 1.11 -1.36
CA GLN A 10 -9.29 0.95 -2.31
C GLN A 10 -9.14 1.97 -3.45
N VAL A 11 -8.57 1.51 -4.56
CA VAL A 11 -8.43 2.28 -5.79
C VAL A 11 -9.12 1.56 -6.95
N ASP A 12 -9.75 2.32 -7.85
CA ASP A 12 -10.30 1.79 -9.09
C ASP A 12 -9.15 1.36 -10.02
N ILE A 13 -9.15 0.07 -10.38
CA ILE A 13 -8.17 -0.56 -11.26
C ILE A 13 -8.84 -1.10 -12.54
N GLY A 14 -10.06 -0.63 -12.86
CA GLY A 14 -10.84 -1.08 -14.01
C GLY A 14 -11.38 -2.49 -13.85
N THR A 15 -11.43 -3.24 -14.95
CA THR A 15 -12.03 -4.59 -15.02
C THR A 15 -11.10 -5.71 -14.53
N HIS A 16 -10.07 -5.36 -13.76
CA HIS A 16 -9.09 -6.30 -13.27
C HIS A 16 -9.74 -7.31 -12.31
N VAL A 17 -9.37 -8.60 -12.42
CA VAL A 17 -10.01 -9.71 -11.69
C VAL A 17 -9.78 -9.69 -10.18
N PHE A 18 -8.84 -8.87 -9.70
CA PHE A 18 -8.51 -8.72 -8.28
C PHE A 18 -8.95 -7.34 -7.74
N PRO A 19 -10.25 -7.07 -7.53
CA PRO A 19 -10.73 -5.77 -7.07
C PRO A 19 -10.13 -5.38 -5.71
N THR A 20 -9.96 -4.08 -5.49
CA THR A 20 -9.41 -3.51 -4.25
C THR A 20 -10.47 -3.31 -3.16
N GLN A 21 -11.76 -3.35 -3.51
CA GLN A 21 -12.89 -3.27 -2.56
C GLN A 21 -12.78 -4.28 -1.41
N LYS A 22 -12.13 -5.43 -1.65
CA LYS A 22 -11.87 -6.44 -0.61
C LYS A 22 -11.19 -5.86 0.64
N TYR A 23 -10.32 -4.85 0.51
CA TYR A 23 -9.61 -4.26 1.65
C TYR A 23 -10.58 -3.55 2.59
N TYR A 24 -11.50 -2.75 2.05
CA TYR A 24 -12.56 -2.10 2.83
C TYR A 24 -13.53 -3.10 3.45
N LEU A 25 -13.95 -4.12 2.68
CA LEU A 25 -14.87 -5.14 3.18
C LEU A 25 -14.28 -5.93 4.36
N ILE A 26 -13.00 -6.28 4.29
CA ILE A 26 -12.29 -6.95 5.39
C ILE A 26 -12.19 -6.03 6.61
N TYR A 27 -11.78 -4.78 6.42
CA TYR A 27 -11.72 -3.79 7.50
C TYR A 27 -13.07 -3.65 8.20
N ASN A 28 -14.13 -3.36 7.44
CA ASN A 28 -15.47 -3.18 7.97
C ASN A 28 -15.97 -4.44 8.69
N ARG A 29 -15.68 -5.64 8.18
CA ARG A 29 -16.07 -6.88 8.85
C ARG A 29 -15.37 -7.05 10.20
N LEU A 30 -14.05 -6.81 10.25
CA LEU A 30 -13.28 -6.91 11.48
C LEU A 30 -13.70 -5.87 12.52
N GLU A 31 -14.11 -4.69 12.08
CA GLU A 31 -14.63 -3.63 12.96
C GLU A 31 -15.97 -4.04 13.56
N GLN A 32 -16.89 -4.54 12.73
CA GLN A 32 -18.19 -5.06 13.18
C GLN A 32 -18.08 -6.24 14.16
N GLU A 33 -17.05 -7.06 14.02
CA GLU A 33 -16.74 -8.16 14.95
C GLU A 33 -16.02 -7.70 16.24
N GLY A 34 -15.68 -6.40 16.35
CA GLY A 34 -14.96 -5.85 17.50
C GLY A 34 -13.48 -6.25 17.60
N ILE A 35 -12.92 -6.84 16.54
CA ILE A 35 -11.52 -7.28 16.48
C ILE A 35 -10.58 -6.07 16.30
N ILE A 36 -11.04 -5.07 15.54
CA ILE A 36 -10.31 -3.82 15.33
C ILE A 36 -11.07 -2.62 15.88
N ASN A 37 -10.31 -1.62 16.29
CA ASN A 37 -10.78 -0.32 16.75
C ASN A 37 -9.64 0.72 16.57
N ASN A 38 -9.94 1.98 16.86
CA ASN A 38 -8.97 3.08 16.70
C ASN A 38 -7.67 2.94 17.51
N ASN A 39 -7.64 2.07 18.54
CA ASN A 39 -6.44 1.87 19.36
C ASN A 39 -5.51 0.78 18.82
N ASN A 40 -5.96 -0.04 17.87
CA ASN A 40 -5.17 -1.16 17.34
C ASN A 40 -5.03 -1.17 15.81
N VAL A 41 -5.60 -0.18 15.12
CA VAL A 41 -5.40 0.08 13.70
C VAL A 41 -4.45 1.25 13.52
N PHE A 42 -3.45 1.07 12.66
CA PHE A 42 -2.46 2.08 12.33
C PHE A 42 -2.48 2.34 10.82
N GLU A 43 -2.46 3.61 10.44
CA GLU A 43 -2.39 3.99 9.03
C GLU A 43 -0.93 4.19 8.60
N PRO A 44 -0.48 3.63 7.47
CA PRO A 44 0.86 3.89 6.97
C PRO A 44 0.97 5.26 6.33
N GLU A 45 2.19 5.78 6.31
CA GLU A 45 2.53 7.01 5.60
C GLU A 45 3.20 6.71 4.26
N ARG A 46 3.07 7.65 3.32
CA ARG A 46 3.83 7.59 2.06
C ARG A 46 5.32 7.73 2.38
N PRO A 47 6.19 6.85 1.87
CA PRO A 47 7.62 6.95 2.09
C PRO A 47 8.22 8.09 1.25
N SER A 48 9.39 8.57 1.69
CA SER A 48 10.16 9.55 0.92
C SER A 48 10.70 8.93 -0.38
N SER A 49 11.11 9.77 -1.34
CA SER A 49 11.76 9.26 -2.56
C SER A 49 13.10 8.61 -2.22
N GLU A 50 13.80 9.14 -1.22
CA GLU A 50 15.05 8.59 -0.69
C GLU A 50 14.86 7.19 -0.11
N ASP A 51 13.73 6.94 0.57
CA ASP A 51 13.40 5.60 1.07
C ASP A 51 13.03 4.63 -0.06
N LEU A 52 12.28 5.10 -1.06
CA LEU A 52 11.96 4.29 -2.23
C LEU A 52 13.21 3.91 -3.03
N LEU A 53 14.19 4.80 -3.14
CA LEU A 53 15.47 4.54 -3.82
C LEU A 53 16.35 3.50 -3.12
N LYS A 54 16.04 3.12 -1.86
CA LYS A 54 16.71 1.99 -1.19
C LYS A 54 16.28 0.63 -1.75
N ILE A 55 15.13 0.57 -2.44
CA ILE A 55 14.53 -0.68 -2.93
C ILE A 55 14.21 -0.66 -4.44
N LEU A 56 14.13 0.52 -5.07
CA LEU A 56 13.84 0.68 -6.49
C LEU A 56 15.02 1.30 -7.23
N ASN A 57 15.22 0.87 -8.48
CA ASN A 57 16.14 1.55 -9.40
C ASN A 57 15.64 2.98 -9.69
N LYS A 58 16.58 3.92 -9.77
CA LYS A 58 16.28 5.35 -9.97
C LYS A 58 15.45 5.60 -11.23
N GLU A 59 15.79 4.96 -12.34
CA GLU A 59 15.11 5.13 -13.63
C GLU A 59 13.69 4.57 -13.60
N TYR A 60 13.45 3.51 -12.83
CA TYR A 60 12.11 2.95 -12.65
C TYR A 60 11.26 3.84 -11.76
N LEU A 61 11.80 4.33 -10.64
CA LEU A 61 11.09 5.26 -9.77
C LEU A 61 10.71 6.54 -10.52
N ASP A 62 11.64 7.08 -11.32
CA ASP A 62 11.37 8.25 -12.14
C ASP A 62 10.27 7.99 -13.19
N ASP A 63 10.26 6.81 -13.84
CA ASP A 63 9.18 6.43 -14.75
C ASP A 63 7.83 6.34 -14.05
N LEU A 64 7.78 5.71 -12.87
CA LEU A 64 6.55 5.60 -12.07
C LEU A 64 6.03 6.97 -11.64
N LEU A 65 6.88 7.81 -11.05
CA LEU A 65 6.46 9.11 -10.52
C LEU A 65 5.97 10.06 -11.62
N ASN A 66 6.46 9.88 -12.85
CA ASN A 66 6.03 10.66 -14.02
C ASN A 66 5.02 9.90 -14.90
N MET A 67 4.50 8.76 -14.46
CA MET A 67 3.51 7.93 -15.18
C MET A 67 3.93 7.58 -16.62
N ARG A 68 5.21 7.36 -16.86
CA ARG A 68 5.71 7.05 -18.20
C ARG A 68 5.51 5.58 -18.51
N LEU A 69 4.91 5.29 -19.66
CA LEU A 69 4.81 3.93 -20.19
C LEU A 69 6.12 3.58 -20.91
N THR A 70 7.01 2.90 -20.20
CA THR A 70 8.33 2.47 -20.71
C THR A 70 8.45 0.96 -20.63
N VAL A 71 9.52 0.40 -21.16
CA VAL A 71 9.83 -1.04 -21.01
C VAL A 71 9.89 -1.50 -19.55
N ARG A 72 10.09 -0.58 -18.59
CA ARG A 72 10.14 -0.90 -17.15
C ARG A 72 8.76 -0.90 -16.49
N THR A 73 7.81 -0.10 -16.96
CA THR A 73 6.46 0.03 -16.37
C THR A 73 5.38 -0.72 -17.16
N PHE A 74 5.60 -0.95 -18.45
CA PHE A 74 4.69 -1.69 -19.33
C PHE A 74 4.30 -3.09 -18.80
N PRO A 75 5.19 -3.87 -18.17
CA PRO A 75 4.83 -5.20 -17.64
C PRO A 75 3.98 -5.21 -16.37
N SER A 76 3.57 -4.05 -15.82
CA SER A 76 2.97 -3.95 -14.47
C SER A 76 1.60 -4.63 -14.33
N GLU A 77 0.93 -5.04 -15.41
CA GLU A 77 -0.48 -5.50 -15.49
C GLU A 77 -1.54 -4.51 -14.95
N MET A 78 -1.09 -3.44 -14.30
CA MET A 78 -1.87 -2.34 -13.77
C MET A 78 -1.76 -1.12 -14.68
N PRO A 79 -2.82 -0.31 -14.81
CA PRO A 79 -2.72 0.97 -15.47
C PRO A 79 -1.67 1.87 -14.80
N VAL A 80 -0.78 2.46 -15.60
CA VAL A 80 0.22 3.43 -15.13
C VAL A 80 -0.48 4.77 -14.88
N GLN A 81 -1.13 4.88 -13.71
CA GLN A 81 -1.90 6.05 -13.29
C GLN A 81 -1.52 6.47 -11.87
N LYS A 82 -1.54 7.78 -11.61
CA LYS A 82 -1.09 8.34 -10.33
C LYS A 82 -1.78 7.71 -9.12
N ASN A 83 -3.11 7.59 -9.13
CA ASN A 83 -3.88 7.00 -8.03
C ASN A 83 -3.48 5.54 -7.74
N ILE A 84 -3.25 4.74 -8.78
CA ILE A 84 -2.84 3.34 -8.64
C ILE A 84 -1.41 3.26 -8.11
N ILE A 85 -0.50 4.06 -8.66
CA ILE A 85 0.91 4.12 -8.21
C ILE A 85 0.99 4.57 -6.75
N ASP A 86 0.22 5.60 -6.38
CA ASP A 86 0.15 6.10 -5.01
C ASP A 86 -0.40 5.03 -4.04
N ALA A 87 -1.45 4.30 -4.43
CA ALA A 87 -2.00 3.21 -3.63
C ALA A 87 -1.00 2.05 -3.47
N GLN A 88 -0.28 1.66 -4.52
CA GLN A 88 0.73 0.59 -4.46
C GLN A 88 1.91 0.98 -3.56
N ILE A 89 2.40 2.22 -3.66
CA ILE A 89 3.43 2.75 -2.75
C ILE A 89 2.93 2.70 -1.29
N LEU A 90 1.68 3.08 -1.05
CA LEU A 90 1.10 3.05 0.28
C LEU A 90 0.92 1.62 0.82
N CYS A 91 0.50 0.67 -0.01
CA CYS A 91 0.44 -0.76 0.33
C CYS A 91 1.83 -1.30 0.75
N CYS A 92 2.89 -0.89 0.04
CA CYS A 92 4.26 -1.22 0.41
C CYS A 92 4.62 -0.67 1.79
N SER A 93 4.32 0.61 2.06
CA SER A 93 4.49 1.21 3.39
C SER A 93 3.66 0.51 4.46
N GLY A 94 2.46 0.03 4.13
CA GLY A 94 1.62 -0.77 5.01
C GLY A 94 2.33 -2.02 5.53
N SER A 95 2.98 -2.74 4.61
CA SER A 95 3.75 -3.94 4.94
C SER A 95 4.98 -3.61 5.80
N TYR A 96 5.68 -2.53 5.48
CA TYR A 96 6.79 -2.03 6.28
C TYR A 96 6.37 -1.65 7.71
N LEU A 97 5.26 -0.91 7.86
CA LEU A 97 4.72 -0.52 9.16
C LEU A 97 4.30 -1.75 9.98
N ALA A 98 3.66 -2.73 9.36
CA ALA A 98 3.30 -3.97 10.04
C ALA A 98 4.53 -4.70 10.59
N ALA A 99 5.61 -4.79 9.79
CA ALA A 99 6.87 -5.38 10.24
C ALA A 99 7.53 -4.57 11.37
N LYS A 100 7.52 -3.23 11.29
CA LYS A 100 8.05 -2.34 12.33
C LYS A 100 7.30 -2.53 13.65
N LEU A 101 5.97 -2.50 13.62
CA LEU A 101 5.11 -2.70 14.79
C LEU A 101 5.27 -4.07 15.44
N ALA A 102 5.48 -5.11 14.62
CA ALA A 102 5.77 -6.46 15.09
C ALA A 102 7.14 -6.54 15.77
N ARG A 103 8.17 -5.89 15.21
CA ARG A 103 9.50 -5.82 15.82
C ARG A 103 9.49 -5.09 17.16
N GLU A 104 8.82 -3.94 17.24
CA GLU A 104 8.67 -3.18 18.49
C GLU A 104 7.92 -3.99 19.56
N GLY A 105 6.90 -4.75 19.16
CA GLY A 105 6.17 -5.63 20.07
C GLY A 105 6.94 -6.88 20.54
N ARG A 106 8.10 -7.18 19.93
CA ARG A 106 9.01 -8.26 20.36
C ARG A 106 10.07 -7.80 21.36
N ILE A 107 10.18 -6.49 21.59
CA ILE A 107 11.03 -5.95 22.67
C ILE A 107 10.16 -5.91 23.93
N LEU A 108 9.89 -7.08 24.49
CA LEU A 108 9.30 -7.31 25.81
C LEU A 108 10.06 -8.45 26.48
#